data_AF-A0A2D4NA17-F1
#
_entry.id   AF-A0A2D4NA17-F1
#
_cell.length_a   1.000
_cell.length_b   1.000
_cell.length_c   1.000
_cell.angle_alpha   90.00
_cell.angle_beta   90.00
_cell.angle_gamma   90.00
#
_symmetry.space_group_name_H-M   'P 1'
#
loop_
_entity.id
_entity.type
_entity.pdbx_description
1 polymer ?
#
loop_
_entity_poly.entity_id
_entity_poly.type
_entity_poly.pdbx_seq_one_letter_code
_entity_poly.pdbx_strand_id
1 'polypeptide(L)'
;NLQLQCSADASQTPHYEWIREGADWILPSGSLTVYKVTQEQAGTYTCQAKHPTLPQLTKSKSIRLLVESPKRSFSFESVLSLSTPMLVLAVALPAVLLLLLILVFAFLIPRHRAAALKKMALEESGQRNPIYKGSLDSVPSVGGDTQPLVM
;
A
#
# COMPACT_ATOMS: atom_id res chain seq x y z
N ASN A 1 10.27 -36.52 -13.93
CA ASN A 1 10.25 -37.70 -13.02
C ASN A 1 11.54 -37.68 -12.23
N LEU A 2 11.52 -38.17 -10.98
CA LEU A 2 12.71 -38.30 -10.15
C LEU A 2 13.01 -39.79 -9.97
N GLN A 3 14.26 -40.21 -10.18
CA GLN A 3 14.69 -41.58 -9.98
C GLN A 3 15.75 -41.64 -8.88
N LEU A 4 15.52 -42.49 -7.89
CA LEU A 4 16.43 -42.77 -6.80
C LEU A 4 16.99 -44.17 -6.96
N GLN A 5 18.28 -44.32 -6.70
CA GLN A 5 19.01 -45.58 -6.76
C GLN A 5 19.67 -45.80 -5.39
N CYS A 6 19.51 -47.01 -4.86
CA CYS A 6 20.11 -47.41 -3.61
C CYS A 6 21.14 -48.50 -3.88
N SER A 7 22.33 -48.34 -3.31
CA SER A 7 23.43 -49.29 -3.41
C SER A 7 24.10 -49.45 -2.06
N ALA A 8 24.37 -50.69 -1.68
CA ALA A 8 25.12 -51.04 -0.47
C ALA A 8 26.25 -52.01 -0.83
N ASP A 9 27.39 -51.85 -0.16
CA ASP A 9 28.51 -52.77 -0.28
C ASP A 9 28.33 -53.91 0.73
N ALA A 10 28.33 -55.15 0.24
CA ALA A 10 28.06 -56.35 1.02
C ALA A 10 28.68 -57.58 0.35
N SER A 11 28.94 -58.62 1.14
CA SER A 11 29.50 -59.89 0.66
C SER A 11 28.59 -60.62 -0.33
N GLN A 12 27.28 -60.36 -0.31
CA GLN A 12 26.28 -60.89 -1.23
C GLN A 12 25.34 -59.76 -1.62
N THR A 13 24.66 -59.89 -2.76
CA THR A 13 23.68 -58.89 -3.21
C THR A 13 22.57 -58.73 -2.17
N PRO A 14 22.42 -57.53 -1.55
CA PRO A 14 21.41 -57.31 -0.55
C PRO A 14 20.03 -57.12 -1.19
N HIS A 15 19.00 -57.42 -0.41
CA HIS A 15 17.62 -57.11 -0.77
C HIS A 15 17.33 -55.66 -0.42
N TYR A 16 16.78 -54.92 -1.36
CA TYR A 16 16.45 -53.51 -1.18
C TYR A 16 14.95 -53.31 -1.05
N GLU A 17 14.56 -52.40 -0.17
CA GLU A 17 13.19 -51.94 -0.05
C GLU A 17 13.16 -50.41 0.16
N TRP A 18 12.20 -49.77 -0.48
CA TRP A 18 11.91 -48.36 -0.31
C TRP A 18 10.64 -48.18 0.51
N ILE A 19 10.71 -47.26 1.46
CA ILE A 19 9.63 -46.91 2.37
C ILE A 19 9.51 -45.39 2.35
N ARG A 20 8.29 -44.86 2.28
CA ARG A 20 8.03 -43.43 2.43
C ARG A 20 7.36 -43.18 3.78
N GLU A 21 7.86 -42.20 4.52
CA GLU A 21 7.26 -41.80 5.80
C GLU A 21 5.81 -41.34 5.58
N GLY A 22 4.88 -41.94 6.33
CA GLY A 22 3.43 -41.68 6.20
C GLY A 22 2.75 -42.34 4.99
N ALA A 23 3.40 -43.28 4.31
CA ALA A 23 2.77 -44.10 3.29
C ALA A 23 2.71 -45.57 3.71
N ASP A 24 1.62 -46.24 3.35
CA ASP A 24 1.37 -47.65 3.71
C ASP A 24 1.98 -48.65 2.72
N TRP A 25 2.76 -48.16 1.75
CA TRP A 25 3.37 -49.00 0.72
C TRP A 25 4.87 -49.20 0.97
N ILE A 26 5.34 -50.38 0.58
CA ILE A 26 6.76 -50.76 0.58
C ILE A 26 7.08 -51.23 -0.84
N LEU A 27 8.15 -50.71 -1.43
CA LEU A 27 8.59 -51.10 -2.77
C LEU A 27 9.87 -51.95 -2.68
N PRO A 28 9.82 -53.27 -2.96
CA PRO A 28 10.98 -54.16 -2.90
C PRO A 28 11.86 -54.01 -4.16
N SER A 29 12.56 -52.88 -4.27
CA SER A 29 13.43 -52.56 -5.40
C SER A 29 14.63 -51.74 -4.95
N GLY A 30 15.77 -51.87 -5.63
CA GLY A 30 16.91 -50.97 -5.45
C GLY A 30 16.67 -49.59 -6.06
N SER A 31 15.74 -49.47 -7.00
CA SER A 31 15.39 -48.21 -7.66
C SER A 31 13.95 -47.80 -7.40
N LEU A 32 13.75 -46.53 -7.06
CA LEU A 32 12.45 -45.89 -6.87
C LEU A 32 12.26 -44.79 -7.90
N THR A 33 11.15 -44.84 -8.63
CA THR A 33 10.77 -43.79 -9.59
C THR A 33 9.56 -43.03 -9.07
N VAL A 34 9.74 -41.75 -8.78
CA VAL A 34 8.67 -40.83 -8.40
C VAL A 34 8.17 -40.11 -9.65
N TYR A 35 6.95 -40.46 -10.06
CA TYR A 35 6.26 -39.83 -11.18
C TYR A 35 5.57 -38.56 -10.73
N LYS A 36 5.47 -37.58 -11.65
CA LYS A 36 4.77 -36.29 -11.45
C LYS A 36 5.09 -35.67 -10.07
N VAL A 37 6.34 -35.25 -9.88
CA VAL A 37 6.80 -34.65 -8.62
C VAL A 37 6.05 -33.34 -8.37
N THR A 38 5.05 -33.41 -7.51
CA THR A 38 4.24 -32.31 -6.97
C THR A 38 4.43 -32.24 -5.45
N GLN A 39 3.80 -31.26 -4.80
CA GLN A 39 4.02 -31.00 -3.37
C GLN A 39 3.60 -32.19 -2.48
N GLU A 40 2.69 -33.03 -2.96
CA GLU A 40 2.18 -34.23 -2.29
C GLU A 40 3.17 -35.40 -2.29
N GLN A 41 4.15 -35.41 -3.21
CA GLN A 41 5.25 -36.38 -3.18
C GLN A 41 6.45 -35.90 -2.34
N ALA A 42 6.44 -34.65 -1.85
CA ALA A 42 7.45 -34.20 -0.90
C ALA A 42 7.38 -35.06 0.37
N GLY A 43 8.54 -35.31 0.98
CA GLY A 43 8.63 -36.14 2.19
C GLY A 43 9.93 -36.91 2.31
N THR A 44 10.01 -37.75 3.34
CA THR A 44 11.19 -38.59 3.60
C THR A 44 11.03 -39.96 2.94
N TYR A 45 11.99 -40.33 2.11
CA TYR A 45 12.10 -41.65 1.49
C TYR A 45 13.30 -42.38 2.09
N THR A 46 13.06 -43.57 2.61
CA THR A 46 14.07 -44.42 3.24
C THR A 46 14.30 -45.66 2.38
N CYS A 47 15.54 -45.87 1.96
CA CYS A 47 15.98 -47.16 1.45
C CYS A 47 16.50 -48.00 2.60
N GLN A 48 16.09 -49.27 2.65
CA GLN A 48 16.64 -50.27 3.55
C GLN A 48 17.25 -51.41 2.73
N ALA A 49 18.51 -51.74 3.03
CA ALA A 49 19.28 -52.82 2.42
C ALA A 49 19.47 -53.93 3.46
N LYS A 50 18.96 -55.12 3.17
CA LYS A 50 18.97 -56.30 4.03
C LYS A 50 19.89 -57.37 3.46
N HIS A 51 20.78 -57.93 4.27
CA HIS A 51 21.56 -59.09 3.85
C HIS A 51 20.65 -60.31 3.65
N PRO A 52 20.77 -61.07 2.54
CA PRO A 52 19.83 -62.13 2.18
C PRO A 52 19.72 -63.26 3.21
N THR A 53 20.82 -63.63 3.87
CA THR A 53 20.87 -64.74 4.84
C THR A 53 20.88 -64.27 6.30
N LEU A 54 21.20 -63.00 6.54
CA LEU A 54 21.48 -62.47 7.88
C LEU A 54 20.62 -61.22 8.10
N PRO A 55 19.35 -61.35 8.48
CA PRO A 55 18.44 -60.21 8.58
C PRO A 55 18.90 -59.15 9.61
N GLN A 56 19.69 -59.55 10.60
CA GLN A 56 20.37 -58.63 11.52
C GLN A 56 21.38 -57.68 10.84
N LEU A 57 21.92 -58.03 9.67
CA LEU A 57 22.76 -57.15 8.85
C LEU A 57 21.85 -56.31 7.94
N THR A 58 21.25 -55.29 8.54
CA THR A 58 20.40 -54.33 7.82
C THR A 58 20.97 -52.92 7.97
N LYS A 59 21.02 -52.19 6.84
CA LYS A 59 21.40 -50.77 6.81
C LYS A 59 20.33 -49.97 6.10
N SER A 60 20.06 -48.78 6.60
CA SER A 60 19.05 -47.90 6.02
C SER A 60 19.61 -46.49 5.81
N LYS A 61 19.14 -45.81 4.76
CA LYS A 61 19.47 -44.42 4.47
C LYS A 61 18.23 -43.66 4.06
N SER A 62 18.02 -42.50 4.65
CA SER A 62 16.88 -41.63 4.40
C SER A 62 17.28 -40.40 3.58
N ILE A 63 16.41 -40.00 2.66
CA ILE A 63 16.55 -38.84 1.78
C ILE A 63 15.26 -38.02 1.88
N ARG A 64 15.38 -36.70 1.98
CA ARG A 64 14.22 -35.79 1.99
C ARG A 64 14.02 -35.20 0.61
N LEU A 65 12.84 -35.43 0.04
CA LEU A 65 12.41 -34.80 -1.20
C LEU A 65 11.70 -33.49 -0.88
N LEU A 66 12.30 -32.39 -1.33
CA LEU A 66 11.71 -31.06 -1.28
C LEU A 66 11.27 -30.68 -2.70
N VAL A 67 10.06 -30.17 -2.83
CA VAL A 67 9.50 -29.74 -4.11
C VAL A 67 9.34 -28.23 -4.06
N GLU A 68 10.18 -27.52 -4.82
CA GLU A 68 10.07 -26.08 -4.95
C GLU A 68 9.01 -25.76 -6.02
N SER A 69 7.91 -25.17 -5.59
CA SER A 69 6.95 -24.56 -6.52
C SER A 69 7.61 -23.34 -7.15
N PRO A 70 7.45 -23.10 -8.47
CA PRO A 70 7.90 -21.85 -9.06
C PRO A 70 7.24 -20.72 -8.26
N LYS A 71 8.07 -19.90 -7.59
CA LYS A 71 7.60 -18.63 -7.05
C LYS A 71 7.00 -17.92 -8.23
N ARG A 72 5.69 -17.67 -8.21
CA ARG A 72 5.10 -16.65 -9.09
C ARG A 72 5.78 -15.36 -8.66
N SER A 73 6.91 -15.05 -9.29
CA SER A 73 7.37 -13.68 -9.36
C SER A 73 6.24 -12.98 -10.08
N PHE A 74 5.43 -12.26 -9.32
CA PHE A 74 4.58 -11.23 -9.87
C PHE A 74 5.56 -10.22 -10.46
N SER A 75 6.03 -10.48 -11.68
CA SER A 75 6.87 -9.54 -12.39
C SER A 75 5.99 -8.33 -12.57
N PHE A 76 6.34 -7.25 -11.88
CA PHE A 76 5.68 -5.96 -12.05
C PHE A 76 5.78 -5.48 -13.52
N GLU A 77 6.62 -6.12 -14.34
CA GLU A 77 6.58 -5.97 -15.80
C GLU A 77 5.23 -6.32 -16.42
N SER A 78 4.47 -7.28 -15.88
CA SER A 78 3.14 -7.60 -16.40
C SER A 78 2.12 -6.49 -16.11
N VAL A 79 2.24 -5.73 -15.02
CA VAL A 79 1.39 -4.53 -14.80
C VAL A 79 1.83 -3.34 -15.65
N LEU A 80 3.09 -3.28 -16.08
CA LEU A 80 3.59 -2.28 -17.03
C LEU A 80 3.15 -2.57 -18.48
N SER A 81 2.69 -3.78 -18.78
CA SER A 81 2.06 -4.13 -20.07
C SER A 81 0.62 -3.64 -20.22
N LEU A 82 0.03 -3.04 -19.17
CA LEU A 82 -1.26 -2.40 -19.28
C LEU A 82 -1.06 -1.08 -20.04
N SER A 83 -1.37 -1.13 -21.34
CA SER A 83 -1.29 -0.05 -22.32
C SER A 83 -1.11 1.33 -21.68
N THR A 84 0.04 1.95 -21.95
CA THR A 84 0.44 3.30 -21.52
C THR A 84 -0.68 4.36 -21.39
N PRO A 85 -1.76 4.42 -22.19
CA PRO A 85 -2.87 5.34 -21.93
C PRO A 85 -3.65 5.12 -20.61
N MET A 86 -3.78 3.88 -20.12
CA MET A 86 -4.56 3.58 -18.90
C MET A 86 -3.87 4.10 -17.64
N LEU A 87 -2.54 3.97 -17.57
CA LEU A 87 -1.74 4.48 -16.45
C LEU A 87 -1.76 6.01 -16.41
N VAL A 88 -1.62 6.66 -17.57
CA VAL A 88 -1.69 8.12 -17.69
C VAL A 88 -3.07 8.62 -17.28
N LEU A 89 -4.15 7.96 -17.69
CA LEU A 89 -5.51 8.34 -17.29
C LEU A 89 -5.74 8.16 -15.78
N ALA A 90 -5.23 7.07 -15.20
CA ALA A 90 -5.35 6.78 -13.78
C ALA A 90 -4.61 7.79 -12.88
N VAL A 91 -3.56 8.44 -13.39
CA VAL A 91 -2.78 9.45 -12.64
C VAL A 91 -3.21 10.89 -12.97
N ALA A 92 -3.50 11.18 -14.24
CA ALA A 92 -3.88 12.52 -14.68
C ALA A 92 -5.25 12.94 -14.13
N LEU A 93 -6.24 12.04 -14.09
CA LEU A 93 -7.57 12.34 -13.55
C LEU A 93 -7.54 12.79 -12.07
N PRO A 94 -6.92 12.04 -11.12
CA PRO A 94 -6.87 12.49 -9.73
C PRO A 94 -5.99 13.74 -9.57
N ALA A 95 -4.91 13.90 -10.34
CA ALA A 95 -4.07 15.10 -10.28
C ALA A 95 -4.81 16.37 -10.73
N VAL A 96 -5.58 16.29 -11.82
CA VAL A 96 -6.41 17.40 -12.32
C VAL A 96 -7.54 17.71 -11.34
N LEU A 97 -8.20 16.68 -10.77
CA LEU A 97 -9.24 16.87 -9.77
C LEU A 97 -8.70 17.58 -8.52
N LEU A 98 -7.52 17.18 -8.03
CA LEU A 98 -6.86 17.83 -6.90
C LEU A 98 -6.50 19.29 -7.21
N LEU A 99 -5.98 19.59 -8.40
CA LEU A 99 -5.69 20.96 -8.83
C LEU A 99 -6.95 21.83 -8.86
N LEU A 100 -8.07 21.31 -9.38
CA LEU A 100 -9.34 22.04 -9.40
C LEU A 100 -9.86 22.30 -7.98
N LEU A 101 -9.79 21.32 -7.08
CA LEU A 101 -10.17 21.53 -5.68
C LEU A 101 -9.31 22.62 -5.02
N ILE A 102 -7.99 22.58 -5.22
CA ILE A 102 -7.06 23.59 -4.68
C ILE A 102 -7.41 24.99 -5.20
N LEU A 103 -7.67 25.14 -6.50
CA LEU A 103 -8.09 26.43 -7.07
C LEU A 103 -9.42 26.91 -6.49
N VAL A 104 -10.42 26.02 -6.39
CA VAL A 104 -11.72 26.36 -5.81
C VAL A 104 -11.55 26.82 -4.35
N PHE A 105 -10.78 26.12 -3.52
CA PHE A 105 -10.48 26.58 -2.16
C PHE A 105 -9.73 27.92 -2.18
N ALA A 106 -8.68 28.06 -2.98
CA ALA A 106 -7.89 29.28 -3.07
C ALA A 106 -8.66 30.50 -3.60
N PHE A 107 -9.71 30.33 -4.40
CA PHE A 107 -10.56 31.42 -4.92
C PHE A 107 -11.82 31.67 -4.07
N LEU A 108 -12.42 30.63 -3.48
CA LEU A 108 -13.60 30.78 -2.62
C LEU A 108 -13.23 31.36 -1.26
N ILE A 109 -12.08 31.00 -0.68
CA ILE A 109 -11.61 31.54 0.60
C ILE A 109 -11.42 33.08 0.56
N PRO A 110 -10.72 33.70 -0.42
CA PRO A 110 -10.58 35.15 -0.49
C PRO A 110 -11.87 35.85 -0.92
N ARG A 111 -12.71 35.24 -1.76
CA ARG A 111 -14.03 35.81 -2.10
C ARG A 111 -14.97 35.85 -0.90
N HIS A 112 -14.96 34.82 -0.06
CA HIS A 112 -15.71 34.83 1.21
C HIS A 112 -15.16 35.88 2.18
N ARG A 113 -13.83 36.02 2.28
CA ARG A 113 -13.21 37.08 3.10
C ARG A 113 -13.56 38.47 2.60
N ALA A 114 -13.52 38.72 1.29
CA ALA A 114 -13.91 40.00 0.69
C ALA A 114 -15.41 40.29 0.84
N ALA A 115 -16.27 39.27 0.74
CA ALA A 115 -17.71 39.41 0.99
C ALA A 115 -18.03 39.65 2.48
N ALA A 116 -17.29 39.03 3.40
CA ALA A 116 -17.43 39.28 4.85
C ALA A 116 -16.96 40.68 5.24
N LEU A 117 -15.87 41.18 4.64
CA LEU A 117 -15.38 42.55 4.83
C LEU A 117 -16.37 43.59 4.31
N LYS A 118 -17.04 43.32 3.17
CA LYS A 118 -18.13 44.16 2.66
C LYS A 118 -19.36 44.16 3.57
N LYS A 119 -19.68 43.04 4.23
CA LYS A 119 -20.79 42.95 5.19
C LYS A 119 -20.51 43.71 6.49
N MET A 120 -19.28 43.65 7.00
CA MET A 120 -18.87 44.41 8.21
C MET A 120 -18.80 45.92 7.97
N ALA A 121 -18.39 46.36 6.78
CA ALA A 121 -18.29 47.79 6.45
C ALA A 121 -19.64 48.50 6.19
N LEU A 122 -20.71 47.77 5.86
CA LEU A 122 -22.04 48.36 5.62
C LEU A 122 -22.80 48.62 6.94
N GLU A 123 -22.55 47.82 7.98
CA GLU A 123 -23.19 47.96 9.30
C GLU A 123 -22.66 49.18 10.08
N GLU A 124 -21.40 49.58 9.86
CA GLU A 124 -20.80 50.76 10.50
C GLU A 124 -21.27 52.09 9.88
N SER A 125 -21.78 52.09 8.65
CA SER A 125 -22.20 53.31 7.93
C SER A 125 -23.65 53.76 8.21
N GLY A 126 -24.43 52.99 8.99
CA GLY A 126 -25.87 53.21 9.19
C GLY A 126 -26.29 54.08 10.38
N GLN A 127 -25.38 54.37 11.34
CA GLN A 127 -25.79 54.90 12.66
C GLN A 127 -24.96 56.14 13.09
N ARG A 128 -24.88 57.17 12.25
CA ARG A 128 -24.35 58.47 12.69
C ARG A 128 -25.14 59.63 12.08
N ASN A 129 -26.24 60.00 12.74
CA ASN A 129 -27.00 61.21 12.46
C ASN A 129 -26.38 62.41 13.20
N PRO A 130 -26.02 63.51 12.50
CA PRO A 130 -25.51 64.72 13.14
C PRO A 130 -26.64 65.52 13.82
N ILE A 131 -26.44 65.83 15.09
CA ILE A 131 -27.19 66.80 15.89
C ILE A 131 -26.82 68.21 15.38
N TYR A 132 -27.72 69.19 15.48
CA TYR A 132 -27.56 70.62 15.13
C TYR A 132 -27.53 70.98 13.61
N LYS A 133 -28.71 71.26 13.07
CA LYS A 133 -28.86 72.20 11.94
C LYS A 133 -30.15 72.98 12.14
N GLY A 134 -30.03 74.23 12.57
CA GLY A 134 -31.19 75.12 12.76
C GLY A 134 -30.82 76.43 13.43
N SER A 135 -30.46 77.44 12.64
CA SER A 135 -31.21 78.69 12.54
C SER A 135 -30.51 79.61 11.54
N LEU A 136 -31.21 79.91 10.45
CA LEU A 136 -30.97 81.09 9.62
C LEU A 136 -31.44 82.31 10.42
N ASP A 137 -30.76 83.45 10.30
CA ASP A 137 -31.34 84.78 10.01
C ASP A 137 -30.31 85.92 10.25
N SER A 138 -29.81 86.43 9.12
CA SER A 138 -29.54 87.83 8.72
C SER A 138 -29.07 88.97 9.68
N VAL A 139 -27.85 89.50 9.37
CA VAL A 139 -27.47 90.93 9.04
C VAL A 139 -27.64 92.04 10.12
N PRO A 140 -26.93 93.20 10.14
CA PRO A 140 -25.53 93.60 9.83
C PRO A 140 -24.83 94.45 10.93
N SER A 141 -23.54 94.76 10.69
CA SER A 141 -22.79 96.03 10.89
C SER A 141 -23.17 97.03 12.00
N VAL A 142 -22.16 97.46 12.77
CA VAL A 142 -21.75 98.85 13.10
C VAL A 142 -21.29 98.96 14.55
N GLY A 143 -20.19 99.69 14.76
CA GLY A 143 -19.96 100.47 15.98
C GLY A 143 -18.86 99.95 16.86
N GLY A 144 -17.66 100.54 16.72
CA GLY A 144 -16.64 100.42 17.75
C GLY A 144 -17.04 101.17 19.02
N ASP A 145 -16.43 100.83 20.15
CA ASP A 145 -15.77 101.81 20.99
C ASP A 145 -14.85 101.12 22.01
N THR A 146 -13.95 101.96 22.49
CA THR A 146 -12.83 101.83 23.39
C THR A 146 -13.04 101.12 24.73
N GLN A 147 -11.94 100.50 25.19
CA GLN A 147 -11.56 100.19 26.58
C GLN A 147 -11.85 101.39 27.53
N PRO A 148 -12.11 101.28 28.86
CA PRO A 148 -11.18 100.62 29.81
C PRO A 148 -11.69 100.18 31.22
N LEU A 149 -10.71 99.81 32.07
CA LEU A 149 -10.64 99.85 33.55
C LEU A 149 -11.36 98.78 34.40
N VAL A 150 -10.56 97.97 35.12
CA VAL A 150 -10.80 97.60 36.53
C VAL A 150 -9.47 97.61 37.31
N MET A 151 -9.56 98.12 38.54
CA MET A 151 -8.58 98.49 39.58
C MET A 151 -7.34 97.61 39.81
#